data_AF-A0A6C2UNQ5-F1
#
_entry.id   AF-A0A6C2UNQ5-F1
#
_cell.length_a   1.000
_cell.length_b   1.000
_cell.length_c   1.000
_cell.angle_alpha   90.00
_cell.angle_beta   90.00
_cell.angle_gamma   90.00
#
_symmetry.space_group_name_H-M   'P 1'
#
loop_
_entity.id
_entity.type
_entity.pdbx_description
1 polymer ?
#
loop_
_entity_poly.entity_id
_entity_poly.type
_entity_poly.pdbx_seq_one_letter_code
_entity_poly.pdbx_strand_id
1 'polypeptide(L)'
;MNRLLLLTGACLLVLTASGQRVIDIGKKGEGKIGINLSSFKTGSDSASHTFISVLKADLNRSGYFSVTSSGGGINVVGSCTSGGSQLRADCQVYKSASRQRLLGKSYSAPASSVRSLAHKAADEILYAVTGKKGMASAKLALVYKKGRGSELVVCDIDGHNKRQITKDRSIVVGPGWSPDRKNVVYTSYKGGYPNVYLTGRAKPLSSHAGLNASGAISPDGKSLALIMSRDGNPELYLKSLRTGLLKRLTETRRGDEGSPCWSPDGNHIAYVSNTSGRAQIYIISKKGGTPMRLTTSGSESFSPDWGMNGYIAFSSRIGGRYRIAMINPATKNLKLVETDYADYEDPSWAPDGRHIVCSRTSQYRSSIYLLDTLKDSHVALISGSGDWVSPACSP
;
A
#
# COMPACT_ATOMS: atom_id res chain seq x y z
N MET A 1 -78.34 -7.35 24.61
CA MET A 1 -78.33 -6.09 25.40
C MET A 1 -77.09 -5.28 25.01
N ASN A 2 -77.30 -4.05 24.52
CA ASN A 2 -76.40 -2.89 24.35
C ASN A 2 -75.02 -3.10 23.68
N ARG A 3 -74.85 -2.69 22.41
CA ARG A 3 -74.49 -1.35 21.89
C ARG A 3 -73.06 -0.89 22.28
N LEU A 4 -72.14 -0.82 21.30
CA LEU A 4 -71.68 0.46 20.71
C LEU A 4 -70.74 0.22 19.49
N LEU A 5 -70.94 1.01 18.43
CA LEU A 5 -70.05 1.19 17.29
C LEU A 5 -68.80 2.00 17.70
N LEU A 6 -67.67 1.79 17.00
CA LEU A 6 -66.95 2.86 16.31
C LEU A 6 -65.93 2.30 15.29
N LEU A 7 -66.10 2.71 14.03
CA LEU A 7 -65.15 2.59 12.93
C LEU A 7 -63.88 3.41 13.23
N THR A 8 -62.71 2.98 12.73
CA THR A 8 -61.94 3.67 11.67
C THR A 8 -60.52 3.12 11.55
N GLY A 9 -59.98 3.11 10.33
CA GLY A 9 -58.53 3.21 10.10
C GLY A 9 -57.84 1.97 9.54
N ALA A 10 -58.03 1.73 8.24
CA ALA A 10 -57.13 0.88 7.47
C ALA A 10 -55.74 1.54 7.31
N CYS A 11 -54.67 0.76 7.41
CA CYS A 11 -53.45 1.02 6.63
C CYS A 11 -52.65 -0.27 6.44
N LEU A 12 -52.60 -0.73 5.20
CA LEU A 12 -51.74 -1.82 4.74
C LEU A 12 -50.26 -1.43 4.98
N LEU A 13 -49.53 -2.25 5.75
CA LEU A 13 -48.07 -2.26 5.73
C LEU A 13 -47.61 -3.24 4.65
N VAL A 14 -47.42 -2.72 3.43
CA VAL A 14 -46.63 -3.40 2.39
C VAL A 14 -45.17 -3.25 2.79
N LEU A 15 -44.56 -4.34 3.25
CA LEU A 15 -43.10 -4.45 3.37
C LEU A 15 -42.51 -4.51 1.96
N THR A 16 -42.08 -3.37 1.42
CA THR A 16 -41.20 -3.36 0.26
C THR A 16 -39.79 -3.72 0.71
N ALA A 17 -39.39 -4.97 0.49
CA ALA A 17 -38.01 -5.37 0.51
C ALA A 17 -37.29 -4.65 -0.65
N SER A 18 -36.46 -3.65 -0.35
CA SER A 18 -35.53 -3.09 -1.34
C SER A 18 -34.33 -4.04 -1.49
N GLY A 19 -34.52 -5.07 -2.30
CA GLY A 19 -33.45 -5.94 -2.76
C GLY A 19 -32.54 -5.24 -3.77
N GLN A 20 -31.24 -5.47 -3.61
CA GLN A 20 -30.18 -5.39 -4.63
C GLN A 20 -30.14 -4.15 -5.53
N ARG A 21 -29.17 -3.25 -5.23
CA ARG A 21 -28.50 -2.54 -6.32
C ARG A 21 -27.73 -3.56 -7.15
N VAL A 22 -28.30 -3.85 -8.32
CA VAL A 22 -27.64 -4.43 -9.47
C VAL A 22 -26.32 -3.71 -9.68
N ILE A 23 -25.26 -4.50 -9.89
CA ILE A 23 -23.92 -4.00 -10.22
C ILE A 23 -24.03 -3.33 -11.60
N ASP A 24 -24.08 -2.01 -11.62
CA ASP A 24 -23.88 -1.28 -12.87
C ASP A 24 -22.44 -1.52 -13.35
N ILE A 25 -22.32 -2.03 -14.57
CA ILE A 25 -21.07 -2.11 -15.30
C ILE A 25 -20.76 -0.68 -15.79
N GLY A 26 -20.33 0.14 -14.84
CA GLY A 26 -19.95 1.52 -15.10
C GLY A 26 -18.61 1.64 -15.81
N LYS A 27 -18.47 2.67 -16.66
CA LYS A 27 -17.25 3.00 -17.41
C LYS A 27 -16.13 3.43 -16.46
N LYS A 28 -14.89 3.39 -16.94
CA LYS A 28 -13.70 3.90 -16.24
C LYS A 28 -13.92 5.34 -15.74
N GLY A 29 -13.84 5.56 -14.42
CA GLY A 29 -14.02 6.86 -13.77
C GLY A 29 -15.44 7.18 -13.26
N GLU A 30 -16.39 6.26 -13.40
CA GLU A 30 -17.75 6.44 -12.89
C GLU A 30 -17.78 6.50 -11.35
N GLY A 31 -18.51 7.47 -10.79
CA GLY A 31 -18.63 7.68 -9.34
C GLY A 31 -17.57 8.59 -8.70
N LYS A 32 -16.63 9.16 -9.47
CA LYS A 32 -15.66 10.15 -8.96
C LYS A 32 -16.31 11.50 -8.67
N ILE A 33 -15.85 12.15 -7.60
CA ILE A 33 -16.30 13.49 -7.21
C ILE A 33 -15.53 14.53 -8.03
N GLY A 34 -16.24 15.35 -8.79
CA GLY A 34 -15.63 16.51 -9.46
C GLY A 34 -15.10 17.51 -8.42
N ILE A 35 -13.80 17.81 -8.46
CA ILE A 35 -13.13 18.75 -7.55
C ILE A 35 -12.47 19.88 -8.32
N ASN A 36 -12.85 21.11 -8.01
CA ASN A 36 -12.36 22.31 -8.68
C ASN A 36 -11.32 23.04 -7.83
N LEU A 37 -10.18 23.37 -8.43
CA LEU A 37 -9.12 24.16 -7.81
C LEU A 37 -8.75 25.41 -8.64
N SER A 38 -9.57 25.82 -9.61
CA SER A 38 -9.25 26.91 -10.54
C SER A 38 -9.18 28.29 -9.88
N SER A 39 -9.85 28.48 -8.73
CA SER A 39 -9.77 29.71 -7.94
C SER A 39 -8.66 29.70 -6.88
N PHE A 40 -7.86 28.63 -6.80
CA PHE A 40 -6.71 28.58 -5.89
C PHE A 40 -5.58 29.45 -6.43
N LYS A 41 -5.10 30.40 -5.63
CA LYS A 41 -4.08 31.38 -6.04
C LYS A 41 -2.68 30.88 -5.74
N THR A 42 -1.74 31.16 -6.62
CA THR A 42 -0.30 30.92 -6.38
C THR A 42 0.46 32.24 -6.39
N GLY A 43 1.61 32.27 -5.70
CA GLY A 43 2.60 33.32 -5.90
C GLY A 43 3.26 33.21 -7.28
N SER A 44 4.23 34.09 -7.55
CA SER A 44 5.06 34.01 -8.76
C SER A 44 6.18 32.97 -8.65
N ASP A 45 6.42 32.40 -7.46
CA ASP A 45 7.51 31.48 -7.19
C ASP A 45 7.25 30.04 -7.65
N SER A 46 8.32 29.30 -7.96
CA SER A 46 8.22 27.92 -8.45
C SER A 46 7.67 26.94 -7.41
N ALA A 47 7.83 27.22 -6.11
CA ALA A 47 7.33 26.36 -5.04
C ALA A 47 5.79 26.42 -5.00
N SER A 48 5.18 27.60 -5.02
CA SER A 48 3.72 27.72 -5.04
C SER A 48 3.07 27.05 -6.25
N HIS A 49 3.69 27.15 -7.44
CA HIS A 49 3.26 26.41 -8.64
C HIS A 49 3.43 24.89 -8.49
N THR A 50 4.54 24.44 -7.89
CA THR A 50 4.76 23.02 -7.59
C THR A 50 3.71 22.49 -6.63
N PHE A 51 3.37 23.26 -5.58
CA PHE A 51 2.36 22.88 -4.60
C PHE A 51 1.02 22.56 -5.26
N ILE A 52 0.49 23.48 -6.07
CA ILE A 52 -0.83 23.29 -6.69
C ILE A 52 -0.82 22.16 -7.74
N SER A 53 0.29 21.99 -8.46
CA SER A 53 0.47 20.91 -9.43
C SER A 53 0.45 19.53 -8.75
N VAL A 54 1.22 19.36 -7.67
CA VAL A 54 1.27 18.12 -6.89
C VAL A 54 -0.08 17.85 -6.23
N LEU A 55 -0.71 18.87 -5.63
CA LEU A 55 -2.02 18.72 -5.00
C LEU A 55 -3.08 18.20 -6.00
N LYS A 56 -3.14 18.78 -7.21
CA LYS A 56 -4.04 18.31 -8.27
C LYS A 56 -3.74 16.87 -8.69
N ALA A 57 -2.46 16.54 -8.86
CA ALA A 57 -2.03 15.19 -9.24
C ALA A 57 -2.42 14.15 -8.18
N ASP A 58 -2.22 14.46 -6.90
CA ASP A 58 -2.56 13.55 -5.79
C ASP A 58 -4.06 13.34 -5.63
N LEU A 59 -4.85 14.42 -5.73
CA LEU A 59 -6.31 14.32 -5.67
C LEU A 59 -6.84 13.43 -6.81
N ASN A 60 -6.32 13.58 -8.04
CA ASN A 60 -6.65 12.69 -9.14
C ASN A 60 -6.19 11.25 -8.90
N ARG A 61 -4.93 11.06 -8.46
CA ARG A 61 -4.33 9.74 -8.24
C ARG A 61 -4.99 8.97 -7.10
N SER A 62 -5.68 9.65 -6.19
CA SER A 62 -6.46 9.01 -5.13
C SER A 62 -7.62 8.14 -5.63
N GLY A 63 -8.02 8.31 -6.90
CA GLY A 63 -9.15 7.59 -7.49
C GLY A 63 -10.52 7.99 -6.95
N TYR A 64 -10.62 8.95 -6.02
CA TYR A 64 -11.90 9.48 -5.52
C TYR A 64 -12.35 10.73 -6.26
N PHE A 65 -11.41 11.46 -6.87
CA PHE A 65 -11.67 12.74 -7.49
C PHE A 65 -11.37 12.74 -8.99
N SER A 66 -12.08 13.60 -9.69
CA SER A 66 -11.70 14.09 -11.02
C SER A 66 -11.51 15.60 -10.91
N VAL A 67 -10.27 16.07 -11.11
CA VAL A 67 -9.95 17.51 -11.07
C VAL A 67 -10.55 18.19 -12.30
N THR A 68 -11.39 19.19 -12.07
CA THR A 68 -12.10 19.95 -13.12
C THR A 68 -11.50 21.35 -13.30
N SER A 69 -11.66 21.91 -14.49
CA SER A 69 -11.28 23.31 -14.80
C SER A 69 -12.36 24.32 -14.40
N SER A 70 -13.61 23.89 -14.36
CA SER A 70 -14.76 24.66 -13.90
C SER A 70 -15.85 23.72 -13.35
N GLY A 71 -16.67 24.21 -12.42
CA GLY A 71 -17.73 23.41 -11.79
C GLY A 71 -17.20 22.19 -11.01
N GLY A 72 -18.09 21.40 -10.42
CA GLY A 72 -17.73 20.24 -9.60
C GLY A 72 -18.54 20.18 -8.31
N GLY A 73 -18.57 19.02 -7.66
CA GLY A 73 -19.26 18.85 -6.37
C GLY A 73 -18.51 19.51 -5.21
N ILE A 74 -17.20 19.70 -5.36
CA ILE A 74 -16.30 20.26 -4.35
C ILE A 74 -15.48 21.40 -4.96
N ASN A 75 -15.31 22.50 -4.23
CA ASN A 75 -14.38 23.57 -4.56
C ASN A 75 -13.28 23.66 -3.50
N VAL A 76 -12.03 23.76 -3.95
CA VAL A 76 -10.88 24.11 -3.12
C VAL A 76 -10.43 25.51 -3.51
N VAL A 77 -10.44 26.42 -2.53
CA VAL A 77 -10.03 27.81 -2.70
C VAL A 77 -8.97 28.16 -1.67
N GLY A 78 -8.22 29.23 -1.92
CA GLY A 78 -7.17 29.68 -1.03
C GLY A 78 -5.96 30.19 -1.79
N SER A 79 -4.80 30.14 -1.15
CA SER A 79 -3.55 30.63 -1.73
C SER A 79 -2.35 29.86 -1.23
N CYS A 80 -1.34 29.74 -2.09
CA CYS A 80 -0.01 29.29 -1.70
C CYS A 80 1.02 30.35 -2.09
N THR A 81 1.81 30.82 -1.13
CA THR A 81 2.84 31.86 -1.33
C THR A 81 4.11 31.51 -0.58
N SER A 82 5.25 31.89 -1.15
CA SER A 82 6.55 31.80 -0.48
C SER A 82 6.87 33.10 0.27
N GLY A 83 7.17 33.00 1.56
CA GLY A 83 7.71 34.06 2.41
C GLY A 83 9.19 33.84 2.65
N GLY A 84 10.02 33.93 1.60
CA GLY A 84 11.46 33.66 1.68
C GLY A 84 11.76 32.16 1.73
N SER A 85 12.22 31.64 2.87
CA SER A 85 12.57 30.22 3.04
C SER A 85 11.38 29.33 3.39
N GLN A 86 10.24 29.91 3.77
CA GLN A 86 9.03 29.20 4.16
C GLN A 86 7.95 29.33 3.09
N LEU A 87 7.29 28.23 2.79
CA LEU A 87 6.06 28.20 2.01
C LEU A 87 4.87 28.17 2.96
N ARG A 88 3.82 28.91 2.63
CA ARG A 88 2.53 28.86 3.32
C ARG A 88 1.42 28.58 2.32
N ALA A 89 0.59 27.58 2.61
CA ALA A 89 -0.58 27.24 1.82
C ALA A 89 -1.83 27.28 2.70
N ASP A 90 -2.74 28.20 2.41
CA ASP A 90 -4.05 28.30 3.04
C ASP A 90 -5.06 27.60 2.13
N CYS A 91 -5.73 26.56 2.63
CA CYS A 91 -6.70 25.77 1.88
C CYS A 91 -8.07 25.79 2.56
N GLN A 92 -9.11 26.07 1.79
CA GLN A 92 -10.50 25.94 2.21
C GLN A 92 -11.26 25.07 1.22
N VAL A 93 -12.03 24.11 1.74
CA VAL A 93 -12.77 23.14 0.93
C VAL A 93 -14.26 23.29 1.21
N TYR A 94 -15.06 23.40 0.15
CA TYR A 94 -16.51 23.60 0.22
C TYR A 94 -17.26 22.60 -0.64
N LYS A 95 -18.45 22.20 -0.21
CA LYS A 95 -19.46 21.61 -1.10
C LYS A 95 -20.08 22.70 -1.96
N SER A 96 -20.09 22.51 -3.28
CA SER A 96 -20.57 23.53 -4.22
C SER A 96 -22.05 23.86 -4.03
N ALA A 97 -22.90 22.85 -3.85
CA ALA A 97 -24.36 23.03 -3.78
C ALA A 97 -24.81 23.76 -2.50
N SER A 98 -24.26 23.38 -1.34
CA SER A 98 -24.69 23.93 -0.04
C SER A 98 -23.80 25.04 0.49
N ARG A 99 -22.65 25.29 -0.14
CA ARG A 99 -21.56 26.13 0.40
C ARG A 99 -21.08 25.70 1.79
N GLN A 100 -21.37 24.46 2.19
CA GLN A 100 -20.88 23.91 3.45
C GLN A 100 -19.35 23.81 3.41
N ARG A 101 -18.68 24.43 4.37
CA ARG A 101 -17.24 24.27 4.57
C ARG A 101 -16.93 22.90 5.17
N LEU A 102 -16.07 22.15 4.52
CA LEU A 102 -15.60 20.83 4.96
C LEU A 102 -14.21 20.90 5.62
N LEU A 103 -13.36 21.81 5.15
CA LEU A 103 -12.02 22.03 5.68
C LEU A 103 -11.65 23.51 5.57
N GLY A 104 -10.90 24.01 6.55
CA GLY A 104 -10.21 25.29 6.48
C GLY A 104 -8.92 25.18 7.29
N LYS A 105 -7.76 25.17 6.62
CA LYS A 105 -6.48 24.93 7.28
C LYS A 105 -5.32 25.64 6.58
N SER A 106 -4.36 26.09 7.37
CA SER A 106 -3.10 26.64 6.91
C SER A 106 -1.98 25.62 7.11
N TYR A 107 -1.18 25.42 6.08
CA TYR A 107 -0.01 24.57 6.08
C TYR A 107 1.23 25.44 5.91
N SER A 108 2.31 25.11 6.61
CA SER A 108 3.60 25.77 6.41
C SER A 108 4.75 24.79 6.58
N ALA A 109 5.77 24.96 5.74
CA ALA A 109 7.00 24.19 5.74
C ALA A 109 8.10 24.95 4.99
N PRO A 110 9.38 24.57 5.14
CA PRO A 110 10.43 25.04 4.24
C PRO A 110 10.04 24.84 2.77
N ALA A 111 10.38 25.78 1.90
CA ALA A 111 10.06 25.69 0.47
C ALA A 111 10.63 24.41 -0.20
N SER A 112 11.75 23.90 0.32
CA SER A 112 12.34 22.62 -0.09
C SER A 112 11.45 21.39 0.16
N SER A 113 10.46 21.51 1.04
CA SER A 113 9.51 20.44 1.42
C SER A 113 8.13 20.62 0.77
N VAL A 114 8.03 21.46 -0.27
CA VAL A 114 6.77 21.78 -0.94
C VAL A 114 5.96 20.56 -1.36
N ARG A 115 6.61 19.52 -1.88
CA ARG A 115 5.94 18.30 -2.32
C ARG A 115 5.27 17.57 -1.15
N SER A 116 6.01 17.37 -0.05
CA SER A 116 5.45 16.78 1.17
C SER A 116 4.31 17.61 1.77
N LEU A 117 4.37 18.94 1.64
CA LEU A 117 3.28 19.81 2.08
C LEU A 117 2.01 19.60 1.23
N ALA A 118 2.17 19.49 -0.09
CA ALA A 118 1.07 19.23 -1.01
C ALA A 118 0.44 17.84 -0.80
N HIS A 119 1.27 16.80 -0.64
CA HIS A 119 0.84 15.45 -0.31
C HIS A 119 -0.02 15.42 0.97
N LYS A 120 0.45 16.09 2.03
CA LYS A 120 -0.30 16.20 3.27
C LYS A 120 -1.63 16.92 3.07
N ALA A 121 -1.65 18.02 2.34
CA ALA A 121 -2.88 18.73 2.03
C ALA A 121 -3.86 17.86 1.23
N ALA A 122 -3.38 17.06 0.27
CA ALA A 122 -4.20 16.14 -0.51
C ALA A 122 -4.87 15.08 0.36
N ASP A 123 -4.11 14.45 1.27
CA ASP A 123 -4.65 13.45 2.20
C ASP A 123 -5.72 14.03 3.13
N GLU A 124 -5.49 15.24 3.66
CA GLU A 124 -6.45 15.91 4.54
C GLU A 124 -7.71 16.39 3.80
N ILE A 125 -7.58 16.89 2.58
CA ILE A 125 -8.72 17.25 1.73
C ILE A 125 -9.55 16.01 1.40
N LEU A 126 -8.89 14.91 1.01
CA LEU A 126 -9.56 13.64 0.72
C LEU A 126 -10.34 13.14 1.94
N TYR A 127 -9.72 13.13 3.12
CA TYR A 127 -10.37 12.71 4.35
C TYR A 127 -11.56 13.61 4.71
N ALA A 128 -11.41 14.93 4.61
CA ALA A 128 -12.48 15.87 4.91
C ALA A 128 -13.71 15.71 4.00
N VAL A 129 -13.50 15.30 2.73
CA VAL A 129 -14.60 15.10 1.77
C VAL A 129 -15.22 13.70 1.86
N THR A 130 -14.40 12.67 2.09
CA THR A 130 -14.82 11.26 1.90
C THR A 130 -14.85 10.43 3.18
N GLY A 131 -14.18 10.88 4.24
CA GLY A 131 -13.91 10.09 5.46
C GLY A 131 -12.92 8.93 5.26
N LYS A 132 -12.32 8.78 4.08
CA LYS A 132 -11.33 7.74 3.76
C LYS A 132 -9.91 8.29 3.94
N LYS A 133 -8.97 7.43 4.31
CA LYS A 133 -7.54 7.81 4.38
C LYS A 133 -6.98 7.88 2.95
N GLY A 134 -6.12 8.87 2.71
CA GLY A 134 -5.36 8.99 1.46
C GLY A 134 -4.00 8.28 1.55
N MET A 135 -3.30 8.25 0.41
CA MET A 135 -1.96 7.66 0.26
C MET A 135 -0.89 8.67 -0.18
N ALA A 136 -1.24 9.94 -0.39
CA ALA A 136 -0.35 10.90 -1.05
C ALA A 136 0.95 11.12 -0.25
N SER A 137 0.86 11.12 1.08
CA SER A 137 2.03 11.30 1.96
C SER A 137 2.85 10.02 2.15
N ALA A 138 2.44 8.90 1.55
CA ALA A 138 3.19 7.65 1.63
C ALA A 138 4.52 7.74 0.86
N LYS A 139 5.44 6.85 1.22
CA LYS A 139 6.74 6.69 0.57
C LYS A 139 6.90 5.28 0.04
N LEU A 140 7.75 5.14 -0.97
CA LEU A 140 8.16 3.83 -1.48
C LEU A 140 9.59 3.55 -1.04
N ALA A 141 9.82 2.30 -0.65
CA ALA A 141 11.13 1.67 -0.63
C ALA A 141 11.19 0.70 -1.81
N LEU A 142 12.28 0.71 -2.58
CA LEU A 142 12.40 0.02 -3.86
C LEU A 142 13.77 -0.64 -3.95
N VAL A 143 13.85 -1.73 -4.72
CA VAL A 143 15.12 -2.32 -5.12
C VAL A 143 15.46 -1.83 -6.53
N TYR A 144 16.60 -1.15 -6.65
CA TYR A 144 17.17 -0.74 -7.92
C TYR A 144 18.28 -1.71 -8.31
N LYS A 145 18.08 -2.50 -9.37
CA LYS A 145 19.08 -3.43 -9.90
C LYS A 145 20.06 -2.70 -10.82
N LYS A 146 21.36 -2.90 -10.56
CA LYS A 146 22.46 -2.32 -11.36
C LYS A 146 23.56 -3.34 -11.56
N GLY A 147 23.70 -3.84 -12.79
CA GLY A 147 24.69 -4.87 -13.13
C GLY A 147 24.41 -6.15 -12.33
N ARG A 148 25.40 -6.62 -11.56
CA ARG A 148 25.29 -7.83 -10.72
C ARG A 148 24.81 -7.56 -9.28
N GLY A 149 24.58 -6.30 -8.92
CA GLY A 149 24.14 -5.91 -7.57
C GLY A 149 22.81 -5.17 -7.58
N SER A 150 22.32 -4.85 -6.40
CA SER A 150 21.14 -4.02 -6.22
C SER A 150 21.26 -3.12 -5.00
N GLU A 151 20.51 -2.02 -5.01
CA GLU A 151 20.54 -1.03 -3.93
C GLU A 151 19.12 -0.63 -3.52
N LEU A 152 18.95 -0.37 -2.23
CA LEU A 152 17.74 0.19 -1.67
C LEU A 152 17.63 1.66 -2.06
N VAL A 153 16.49 2.05 -2.63
CA VAL A 153 16.14 3.42 -2.96
C VAL A 153 14.82 3.76 -2.28
N VAL A 154 14.69 4.99 -1.76
CA VAL A 154 13.43 5.52 -1.21
C VAL A 154 12.97 6.74 -2.02
N CYS A 155 11.67 6.89 -2.23
CA CYS A 155 11.07 8.03 -2.91
C CYS A 155 9.67 8.34 -2.37
N ASP A 156 9.06 9.44 -2.81
CA ASP A 156 7.64 9.71 -2.58
C ASP A 156 6.76 8.69 -3.34
N ILE A 157 5.50 8.52 -2.95
CA ILE A 157 4.56 7.56 -3.59
C ILE A 157 4.46 7.78 -5.11
N ASP A 158 4.64 9.01 -5.57
CA ASP A 158 4.56 9.36 -6.99
C ASP A 158 5.91 9.31 -7.72
N GLY A 159 6.92 8.68 -7.11
CA GLY A 159 8.21 8.42 -7.72
C GLY A 159 9.20 9.59 -7.66
N HIS A 160 8.82 10.75 -7.15
CA HIS A 160 9.74 11.88 -6.98
C HIS A 160 10.63 11.75 -5.74
N ASN A 161 11.66 12.60 -5.64
CA ASN A 161 12.60 12.63 -4.52
C ASN A 161 13.31 11.29 -4.24
N LYS A 162 13.70 10.58 -5.33
CA LYS A 162 14.45 9.33 -5.24
C LYS A 162 15.80 9.55 -4.55
N ARG A 163 16.07 8.75 -3.51
CA ARG A 163 17.32 8.75 -2.76
C ARG A 163 17.79 7.32 -2.55
N GLN A 164 18.97 7.02 -3.06
CA GLN A 164 19.66 5.77 -2.75
C GLN A 164 20.07 5.75 -1.28
N ILE A 165 19.67 4.70 -0.56
CA ILE A 165 19.87 4.53 0.88
C ILE A 165 21.08 3.65 1.16
N THR A 166 21.21 2.53 0.46
CA THR A 166 22.35 1.62 0.62
C THR A 166 23.42 1.90 -0.41
N LYS A 167 24.66 1.54 -0.07
CA LYS A 167 25.78 1.43 -1.01
C LYS A 167 26.48 0.12 -0.73
N ASP A 168 25.68 -0.93 -0.59
CA ASP A 168 26.11 -2.22 -0.05
C ASP A 168 27.00 -2.98 -1.04
N ARG A 169 26.97 -2.60 -2.35
CA ARG A 169 27.74 -3.25 -3.42
C ARG A 169 27.54 -4.77 -3.44
N SER A 170 26.33 -5.20 -3.10
CA SER A 170 25.93 -6.58 -2.96
C SER A 170 24.48 -6.74 -3.43
N ILE A 171 23.88 -7.89 -3.16
CA ILE A 171 22.44 -8.10 -3.38
C ILE A 171 21.68 -7.49 -2.21
N VAL A 172 20.71 -6.63 -2.53
CA VAL A 172 19.70 -6.06 -1.63
C VAL A 172 18.31 -6.44 -2.13
N VAL A 173 17.49 -7.06 -1.29
CA VAL A 173 16.15 -7.55 -1.65
C VAL A 173 15.16 -7.43 -0.49
N GLY A 174 13.86 -7.54 -0.81
CA GLY A 174 12.76 -7.61 0.14
C GLY A 174 12.72 -6.44 1.12
N PRO A 175 12.67 -5.18 0.66
CA PRO A 175 12.48 -4.05 1.55
C PRO A 175 11.08 -4.12 2.20
N GLY A 176 10.98 -3.68 3.44
CA GLY A 176 9.72 -3.49 4.16
C GLY A 176 9.84 -2.32 5.13
N TRP A 177 8.79 -1.54 5.32
CA TRP A 177 8.85 -0.39 6.23
C TRP A 177 8.70 -0.81 7.69
N SER A 178 9.38 -0.10 8.58
CA SER A 178 9.02 -0.10 10.00
C SER A 178 7.68 0.63 10.20
N PRO A 179 6.86 0.24 11.20
CA PRO A 179 5.54 0.83 11.43
C PRO A 179 5.59 2.33 11.76
N ASP A 180 6.73 2.84 12.23
CA ASP A 180 6.95 4.27 12.49
C ASP A 180 7.26 5.09 11.23
N ARG A 181 7.29 4.46 10.04
CA ARG A 181 7.59 5.08 8.72
C ARG A 181 8.99 5.69 8.60
N LYS A 182 9.90 5.42 9.54
CA LYS A 182 11.23 6.05 9.57
C LYS A 182 12.30 5.20 8.92
N ASN A 183 12.20 3.87 9.04
CA ASN A 183 13.23 2.95 8.64
C ASN A 183 12.68 1.87 7.71
N VAL A 184 13.60 1.23 6.98
CA VAL A 184 13.31 0.11 6.09
C VAL A 184 14.10 -1.10 6.57
N VAL A 185 13.40 -2.19 6.84
CA VAL A 185 13.99 -3.53 6.99
C VAL A 185 14.27 -4.09 5.61
N TYR A 186 15.42 -4.73 5.42
CA TYR A 186 15.81 -5.29 4.12
C TYR A 186 16.79 -6.45 4.31
N THR A 187 16.89 -7.31 3.30
CA THR A 187 17.89 -8.39 3.28
C THR A 187 19.08 -7.94 2.44
N SER A 188 20.30 -8.15 2.94
CA SER A 188 21.54 -7.84 2.21
C SER A 188 22.59 -8.93 2.36
N TYR A 189 23.32 -9.17 1.28
CA TYR A 189 24.40 -10.16 1.20
C TYR A 189 25.78 -9.55 1.45
N LYS A 190 25.87 -8.27 1.87
CA LYS A 190 27.15 -7.56 2.08
C LYS A 190 28.09 -8.22 3.09
N GLY A 191 27.57 -9.10 3.97
CA GLY A 191 28.34 -9.86 4.95
C GLY A 191 28.73 -11.26 4.49
N GLY A 192 28.60 -11.58 3.19
CA GLY A 192 28.88 -12.91 2.61
C GLY A 192 27.68 -13.87 2.65
N TYR A 193 26.78 -13.72 3.61
CA TYR A 193 25.51 -14.46 3.74
C TYR A 193 24.33 -13.49 3.81
N PRO A 194 23.10 -13.91 3.43
CA PRO A 194 21.92 -13.06 3.56
C PRO A 194 21.62 -12.82 5.03
N ASN A 195 21.67 -11.54 5.40
CA ASN A 195 21.33 -11.05 6.73
C ASN A 195 20.22 -9.99 6.65
N VAL A 196 19.43 -9.87 7.71
CA VAL A 196 18.36 -8.88 7.81
C VAL A 196 18.91 -7.62 8.47
N TYR A 197 18.80 -6.48 7.80
CA TYR A 197 19.25 -5.17 8.26
C TYR A 197 18.07 -4.21 8.46
N LEU A 198 18.31 -3.14 9.20
CA LEU A 198 17.41 -2.00 9.33
C LEU A 198 18.20 -0.75 8.97
N THR A 199 17.65 0.13 8.12
CA THR A 199 18.28 1.41 7.84
C THR A 199 18.53 2.21 9.12
N GLY A 200 19.60 3.01 9.15
CA GLY A 200 19.98 3.78 10.32
C GLY A 200 20.60 2.97 11.47
N ARG A 201 20.75 1.64 11.32
CA ARG A 201 21.50 0.78 12.25
C ARG A 201 22.78 0.25 11.63
N ALA A 202 23.84 0.21 12.42
CA ALA A 202 25.13 -0.33 11.99
C ALA A 202 25.15 -1.87 11.96
N LYS A 203 24.54 -2.51 12.97
CA LYS A 203 24.46 -3.97 13.09
C LYS A 203 23.17 -4.52 12.47
N PRO A 204 23.19 -5.74 11.89
CA PRO A 204 21.98 -6.38 11.38
C PRO A 204 20.96 -6.64 12.50
N LEU A 205 19.68 -6.69 12.13
CA LEU A 205 18.62 -7.19 13.02
C LEU A 205 18.73 -8.69 13.23
N SER A 206 19.22 -9.46 12.25
CA SER A 206 19.50 -10.89 12.39
C SER A 206 20.65 -11.33 11.50
N SER A 207 21.55 -12.15 12.05
CA SER A 207 22.72 -12.68 11.37
C SER A 207 23.21 -14.00 11.98
N HIS A 208 22.30 -14.94 12.21
CA HIS A 208 22.65 -16.27 12.69
C HIS A 208 23.30 -17.09 11.56
N ALA A 209 23.92 -18.23 11.89
CA ALA A 209 24.45 -19.13 10.87
C ALA A 209 23.35 -19.56 9.87
N GLY A 210 23.71 -19.60 8.58
CA GLY A 210 22.78 -19.89 7.49
C GLY A 210 22.04 -18.66 6.97
N LEU A 211 20.90 -18.90 6.34
CA LEU A 211 20.06 -17.87 5.74
C LEU A 211 19.30 -17.08 6.82
N ASN A 212 19.28 -15.75 6.72
CA ASN A 212 18.41 -14.84 7.47
C ASN A 212 17.81 -13.84 6.46
N ALA A 213 16.55 -14.01 6.07
CA ALA A 213 15.96 -13.23 5.00
C ALA A 213 14.50 -12.82 5.26
N SER A 214 14.01 -11.92 4.40
CA SER A 214 12.61 -11.50 4.31
C SER A 214 12.02 -11.02 5.65
N GLY A 215 12.70 -10.07 6.29
CA GLY A 215 12.27 -9.53 7.57
C GLY A 215 11.05 -8.61 7.46
N ALA A 216 10.05 -8.79 8.32
CA ALA A 216 8.87 -7.93 8.46
C ALA A 216 8.64 -7.55 9.93
N ILE A 217 8.60 -6.26 10.24
CA ILE A 217 8.36 -5.76 11.61
C ILE A 217 6.85 -5.76 11.88
N SER A 218 6.44 -6.22 13.07
CA SER A 218 5.03 -6.24 13.48
C SER A 218 4.43 -4.84 13.54
N PRO A 219 3.10 -4.67 13.36
CA PRO A 219 2.46 -3.36 13.41
C PRO A 219 2.69 -2.58 14.71
N ASP A 220 2.88 -3.28 15.83
CA ASP A 220 3.21 -2.69 17.14
C ASP A 220 4.70 -2.37 17.33
N GLY A 221 5.55 -2.70 16.36
CA GLY A 221 6.99 -2.44 16.37
C GLY A 221 7.81 -3.34 17.31
N LYS A 222 7.22 -4.38 17.91
CA LYS A 222 7.87 -5.17 18.97
C LYS A 222 8.55 -6.45 18.47
N SER A 223 8.11 -6.97 17.33
CA SER A 223 8.56 -8.27 16.81
C SER A 223 9.02 -8.15 15.38
N LEU A 224 9.97 -9.00 14.99
CA LEU A 224 10.40 -9.22 13.62
C LEU A 224 10.01 -10.64 13.21
N ALA A 225 9.14 -10.79 12.23
CA ALA A 225 8.99 -12.03 11.50
C ALA A 225 10.10 -12.13 10.46
N LEU A 226 10.73 -13.28 10.32
CA LEU A 226 11.79 -13.51 9.34
C LEU A 226 11.92 -14.99 9.02
N ILE A 227 12.56 -15.28 7.89
CA ILE A 227 12.93 -16.64 7.52
C ILE A 227 14.36 -16.91 7.96
N MET A 228 14.58 -18.02 8.66
CA MET A 228 15.93 -18.49 8.99
C MET A 228 16.12 -19.97 8.67
N SER A 229 17.32 -20.34 8.21
CA SER A 229 17.72 -21.73 8.00
C SER A 229 18.62 -22.28 9.11
N ARG A 230 18.59 -21.65 10.30
CA ARG A 230 19.47 -21.98 11.43
C ARG A 230 19.31 -23.44 11.89
N ASP A 231 18.12 -23.99 11.74
CA ASP A 231 17.73 -25.32 12.23
C ASP A 231 17.56 -26.31 11.05
N GLY A 232 18.26 -26.07 9.93
CA GLY A 232 18.24 -26.90 8.72
C GLY A 232 17.49 -26.23 7.56
N ASN A 233 16.19 -26.49 7.46
CA ASN A 233 15.34 -25.89 6.42
C ASN A 233 15.04 -24.41 6.70
N PRO A 234 14.75 -23.58 5.68
CA PRO A 234 14.21 -22.23 5.85
C PRO A 234 12.85 -22.27 6.53
N GLU A 235 12.75 -21.65 7.70
CA GLU A 235 11.56 -21.69 8.55
C GLU A 235 11.18 -20.28 9.00
N LEU A 236 9.90 -20.09 9.32
CA LEU A 236 9.40 -18.84 9.87
C LEU A 236 9.73 -18.73 11.35
N TYR A 237 10.34 -17.62 11.74
CA TYR A 237 10.63 -17.26 13.12
C TYR A 237 10.02 -15.93 13.50
N LEU A 238 9.78 -15.77 14.80
CA LEU A 238 9.58 -14.50 15.46
C LEU A 238 10.78 -14.16 16.33
N LYS A 239 11.31 -12.95 16.14
CA LYS A 239 12.34 -12.36 16.98
C LYS A 239 11.78 -11.17 17.75
N SER A 240 11.91 -11.18 19.07
CA SER A 240 11.66 -9.99 19.89
C SER A 240 12.70 -8.91 19.58
N LEU A 241 12.26 -7.72 19.16
CA LEU A 241 13.17 -6.61 18.86
C LEU A 241 13.77 -5.98 20.12
N ARG A 242 13.16 -6.22 21.30
CA ARG A 242 13.65 -5.73 22.59
C ARG A 242 14.68 -6.66 23.22
N THR A 243 14.40 -7.97 23.24
CA THR A 243 15.21 -8.96 23.98
C THR A 243 16.08 -9.83 23.07
N GLY A 244 15.82 -9.83 21.76
CA GLY A 244 16.50 -10.72 20.81
C GLY A 244 16.02 -12.17 20.83
N LEU A 245 15.12 -12.54 21.76
CA LEU A 245 14.60 -13.90 21.88
C LEU A 245 13.92 -14.37 20.59
N LEU A 246 14.22 -15.60 20.19
CA LEU A 246 13.70 -16.26 19.01
C LEU A 246 12.63 -17.27 19.38
N LYS A 247 11.58 -17.34 18.56
CA LYS A 247 10.54 -18.37 18.59
C LYS A 247 10.35 -18.89 17.17
N ARG A 248 10.59 -20.19 16.95
CA ARG A 248 10.25 -20.87 15.71
C ARG A 248 8.72 -21.03 15.61
N LEU A 249 8.15 -20.72 14.45
CA LEU A 249 6.70 -20.83 14.23
C LEU A 249 6.31 -22.00 13.32
N THR A 250 7.21 -22.42 12.44
CA THR A 250 6.99 -23.53 11.49
C THR A 250 8.05 -24.61 11.68
N GLU A 251 7.66 -25.86 11.43
CA GLU A 251 8.54 -27.03 11.47
C GLU A 251 8.28 -27.90 10.24
N THR A 252 8.63 -27.38 9.07
CA THR A 252 8.48 -28.07 7.79
C THR A 252 9.61 -29.07 7.53
N ARG A 253 9.24 -30.35 7.38
CA ARG A 253 10.19 -31.42 7.03
C ARG A 253 10.64 -31.38 5.57
N ARG A 254 9.73 -31.00 4.67
CA ARG A 254 9.94 -30.97 3.22
C ARG A 254 9.34 -29.67 2.71
N GLY A 255 10.19 -28.66 2.55
CA GLY A 255 9.83 -27.36 2.02
C GLY A 255 10.65 -26.23 2.62
N ASP A 256 10.42 -25.05 2.06
CA ASP A 256 11.06 -23.79 2.38
C ASP A 256 9.98 -22.74 2.61
N GLU A 257 10.11 -22.03 3.73
CA GLU A 257 9.27 -20.90 4.05
C GLU A 257 9.83 -19.59 3.48
N GLY A 258 8.95 -18.66 3.13
CA GLY A 258 9.31 -17.44 2.41
C GLY A 258 8.43 -16.23 2.73
N SER A 259 8.98 -15.04 2.52
CA SER A 259 8.27 -13.76 2.40
C SER A 259 7.11 -13.55 3.41
N PRO A 260 7.38 -13.51 4.73
CA PRO A 260 6.33 -13.26 5.71
C PRO A 260 5.85 -11.81 5.69
N CYS A 261 4.56 -11.59 5.92
CA CYS A 261 3.96 -10.29 6.18
C CYS A 261 2.92 -10.38 7.31
N TRP A 262 2.73 -9.28 8.04
CA TRP A 262 1.84 -9.25 9.21
C TRP A 262 0.42 -8.87 8.84
N SER A 263 -0.56 -9.49 9.49
CA SER A 263 -1.92 -8.95 9.50
C SER A 263 -1.94 -7.55 10.15
N PRO A 264 -2.86 -6.66 9.76
CA PRO A 264 -2.95 -5.31 10.32
C PRO A 264 -3.09 -5.25 11.85
N ASP A 265 -3.75 -6.25 12.44
CA ASP A 265 -3.94 -6.40 13.89
C ASP A 265 -2.72 -7.03 14.60
N GLY A 266 -1.72 -7.47 13.85
CA GLY A 266 -0.51 -8.11 14.36
C GLY A 266 -0.75 -9.46 15.04
N ASN A 267 -1.86 -10.14 14.79
CA ASN A 267 -2.17 -11.45 15.39
C ASN A 267 -1.82 -12.64 14.48
N HIS A 268 -1.70 -12.41 13.18
CA HIS A 268 -1.42 -13.43 12.18
C HIS A 268 -0.26 -12.99 11.28
N ILE A 269 0.36 -13.98 10.66
CA ILE A 269 1.42 -13.80 9.68
C ILE A 269 1.03 -14.59 8.45
N ALA A 270 0.93 -13.93 7.30
CA ALA A 270 0.88 -14.60 6.01
C ALA A 270 2.30 -14.87 5.53
N TYR A 271 2.53 -16.00 4.89
CA TYR A 271 3.84 -16.41 4.41
C TYR A 271 3.70 -17.36 3.23
N VAL A 272 4.79 -17.55 2.50
CA VAL A 272 4.89 -18.53 1.41
C VAL A 272 5.41 -19.84 1.97
N SER A 273 4.76 -20.95 1.60
CA SER A 273 5.28 -22.30 1.82
C SER A 273 5.16 -23.14 0.56
N ASN A 274 6.18 -23.93 0.25
CA ASN A 274 6.14 -24.94 -0.80
C ASN A 274 5.93 -26.37 -0.25
N THR A 275 5.55 -26.53 1.03
CA THR A 275 5.38 -27.86 1.64
C THR A 275 4.33 -28.74 0.94
N SER A 276 3.40 -28.11 0.21
CA SER A 276 2.42 -28.77 -0.66
C SER A 276 2.89 -28.98 -2.11
N GLY A 277 4.20 -28.99 -2.36
CA GLY A 277 4.83 -29.19 -3.66
C GLY A 277 5.19 -27.90 -4.40
N ARG A 278 4.21 -27.00 -4.61
CA ARG A 278 4.44 -25.67 -5.19
C ARG A 278 4.26 -24.58 -4.14
N ALA A 279 4.89 -23.43 -4.35
CA ALA A 279 4.78 -22.26 -3.47
C ALA A 279 3.34 -21.74 -3.42
N GLN A 280 2.82 -21.58 -2.21
CA GLN A 280 1.45 -21.16 -1.93
C GLN A 280 1.42 -20.26 -0.70
N ILE A 281 0.36 -19.47 -0.54
CA ILE A 281 0.19 -18.59 0.61
C ILE A 281 -0.48 -19.35 1.77
N TYR A 282 0.14 -19.27 2.94
CA TYR A 282 -0.35 -19.79 4.21
C TYR A 282 -0.51 -18.65 5.21
N ILE A 283 -1.33 -18.88 6.24
CA ILE A 283 -1.38 -18.03 7.43
C ILE A 283 -1.15 -18.85 8.69
N ILE A 284 -0.51 -18.23 9.69
CA ILE A 284 -0.33 -18.79 11.02
C ILE A 284 -0.53 -17.70 12.08
N SER A 285 -1.01 -18.07 13.27
CA SER A 285 -1.06 -17.15 14.40
C SER A 285 0.36 -16.80 14.86
N LYS A 286 0.59 -15.56 15.34
CA LYS A 286 1.84 -15.20 16.04
C LYS A 286 2.10 -16.07 17.27
N LYS A 287 1.06 -16.68 17.83
CA LYS A 287 1.17 -17.62 18.95
C LYS A 287 1.66 -19.00 18.50
N GLY A 288 1.76 -19.27 17.20
CA GLY A 288 2.03 -20.59 16.63
C GLY A 288 0.74 -21.39 16.42
N GLY A 289 0.87 -22.69 16.23
CA GLY A 289 -0.24 -23.61 15.95
C GLY A 289 -0.27 -24.05 14.49
N THR A 290 -1.36 -24.71 14.08
CA THR A 290 -1.49 -25.28 12.74
C THR A 290 -1.63 -24.18 11.68
N PRO A 291 -0.75 -24.13 10.67
CA PRO A 291 -0.93 -23.21 9.55
C PRO A 291 -2.13 -23.54 8.69
N MET A 292 -2.78 -22.51 8.15
CA MET A 292 -3.88 -22.64 7.19
C MET A 292 -3.43 -22.21 5.80
N ARG A 293 -3.55 -23.12 4.82
CA ARG A 293 -3.36 -22.80 3.41
C ARG A 293 -4.50 -21.92 2.89
N LEU A 294 -4.16 -20.81 2.23
CA LEU A 294 -5.12 -19.88 1.63
C LEU A 294 -5.30 -20.11 0.14
N THR A 295 -4.20 -20.26 -0.61
CA THR A 295 -4.27 -20.38 -2.07
C THR A 295 -4.30 -21.85 -2.49
N THR A 296 -5.24 -22.20 -3.36
CA THR A 296 -5.34 -23.53 -3.98
C THR A 296 -5.44 -23.47 -5.50
N SER A 297 -5.53 -22.27 -6.06
CA SER A 297 -5.69 -21.99 -7.48
C SER A 297 -4.43 -21.31 -8.04
N GLY A 298 -4.17 -21.50 -9.33
CA GLY A 298 -2.91 -21.07 -9.95
C GLY A 298 -1.78 -22.07 -9.75
N SER A 299 -0.66 -21.90 -10.45
CA SER A 299 0.48 -22.83 -10.33
C SER A 299 1.36 -22.52 -9.11
N GLU A 300 1.55 -21.25 -8.77
CA GLU A 300 2.43 -20.80 -7.69
C GLU A 300 2.03 -19.39 -7.24
N SER A 301 2.22 -19.10 -5.95
CA SER A 301 1.88 -17.83 -5.33
C SER A 301 3.00 -17.34 -4.39
N PHE A 302 3.36 -16.06 -4.48
CA PHE A 302 4.51 -15.46 -3.80
C PHE A 302 4.22 -14.05 -3.28
N SER A 303 5.16 -13.53 -2.46
CA SER A 303 5.21 -12.13 -2.00
C SER A 303 3.87 -11.62 -1.46
N PRO A 304 3.28 -12.27 -0.43
CA PRO A 304 2.04 -11.79 0.16
C PRO A 304 2.26 -10.44 0.86
N ASP A 305 1.28 -9.56 0.77
CA ASP A 305 1.21 -8.31 1.54
C ASP A 305 -0.22 -8.09 2.06
N TRP A 306 -0.36 -7.88 3.36
CA TRP A 306 -1.66 -7.86 4.04
C TRP A 306 -2.13 -6.42 4.27
N GLY A 307 -3.13 -6.00 3.50
CA GLY A 307 -3.65 -4.64 3.50
C GLY A 307 -4.55 -4.35 4.69
N MET A 308 -4.66 -3.05 5.01
CA MET A 308 -5.55 -2.53 6.08
C MET A 308 -7.04 -2.80 5.83
N ASN A 309 -7.42 -3.14 4.60
CA ASN A 309 -8.77 -3.57 4.23
C ASN A 309 -9.05 -5.05 4.55
N GLY A 310 -8.07 -5.78 5.10
CA GLY A 310 -8.16 -7.20 5.47
C GLY A 310 -7.83 -8.18 4.35
N TYR A 311 -7.62 -7.73 3.12
CA TYR A 311 -7.20 -8.58 2.00
C TYR A 311 -5.68 -8.78 1.99
N ILE A 312 -5.24 -9.95 1.52
CA ILE A 312 -3.84 -10.22 1.21
C ILE A 312 -3.66 -10.12 -0.30
N ALA A 313 -2.82 -9.21 -0.77
CA ALA A 313 -2.37 -9.16 -2.16
C ALA A 313 -1.15 -10.06 -2.33
N PHE A 314 -1.01 -10.72 -3.47
CA PHE A 314 0.12 -11.61 -3.76
C PHE A 314 0.33 -11.76 -5.27
N SER A 315 1.54 -12.10 -5.67
CA SER A 315 1.85 -12.51 -7.05
C SER A 315 1.38 -13.94 -7.25
N SER A 316 0.65 -14.23 -8.33
CA SER A 316 0.23 -15.58 -8.67
C SER A 316 0.47 -15.87 -10.13
N ARG A 317 1.03 -17.05 -10.44
CA ARG A 317 1.20 -17.47 -11.83
C ARG A 317 -0.06 -18.13 -12.36
N ILE A 318 -0.69 -17.47 -13.32
CA ILE A 318 -1.99 -17.82 -13.90
C ILE A 318 -1.91 -17.63 -15.41
N GLY A 319 -2.27 -18.66 -16.18
CA GLY A 319 -2.17 -18.60 -17.65
C GLY A 319 -0.75 -18.35 -18.15
N GLY A 320 0.27 -18.85 -17.43
CA GLY A 320 1.68 -18.70 -17.78
C GLY A 320 2.33 -17.37 -17.39
N ARG A 321 1.57 -16.41 -16.85
CA ARG A 321 2.04 -15.06 -16.45
C ARG A 321 1.90 -14.82 -14.97
N TYR A 322 2.75 -13.97 -14.40
CA TYR A 322 2.57 -13.46 -13.05
C TYR A 322 1.55 -12.33 -13.05
N ARG A 323 0.55 -12.46 -12.18
CA ARG A 323 -0.53 -11.48 -11.99
C ARG A 323 -0.69 -11.16 -10.52
N ILE A 324 -1.25 -9.99 -10.22
CA ILE A 324 -1.63 -9.65 -8.84
C ILE A 324 -3.01 -10.23 -8.55
N ALA A 325 -3.09 -11.05 -7.50
CA ALA A 325 -4.32 -11.57 -6.95
C ALA A 325 -4.51 -11.04 -5.53
N MET A 326 -5.76 -11.02 -5.07
CA MET A 326 -6.14 -10.70 -3.70
C MET A 326 -6.99 -11.81 -3.12
N ILE A 327 -6.78 -12.13 -1.85
CA ILE A 327 -7.61 -13.10 -1.13
C ILE A 327 -8.08 -12.53 0.21
N ASN A 328 -9.35 -12.73 0.53
CA ASN A 328 -9.85 -12.51 1.87
C ASN A 328 -9.55 -13.77 2.71
N PRO A 329 -8.73 -13.69 3.78
CA PRO A 329 -8.31 -14.86 4.54
C PRO A 329 -9.44 -15.52 5.33
N ALA A 330 -10.52 -14.79 5.65
CA ALA A 330 -11.67 -15.33 6.38
C ALA A 330 -12.64 -16.08 5.45
N THR A 331 -12.92 -15.53 4.26
CA THR A 331 -13.90 -16.12 3.33
C THR A 331 -13.25 -16.96 2.22
N LYS A 332 -11.92 -16.91 2.10
CA LYS A 332 -11.13 -17.46 0.98
C LYS A 332 -11.56 -16.95 -0.40
N ASN A 333 -12.29 -15.83 -0.45
CA ASN A 333 -12.70 -15.21 -1.70
C ASN A 333 -11.46 -14.63 -2.42
N LEU A 334 -11.12 -15.22 -3.56
CA LEU A 334 -10.01 -14.83 -4.42
C LEU A 334 -10.51 -13.93 -5.56
N LYS A 335 -9.78 -12.84 -5.82
CA LYS A 335 -10.03 -11.90 -6.92
C LYS A 335 -8.74 -11.59 -7.65
N LEU A 336 -8.80 -11.49 -8.97
CA LEU A 336 -7.69 -10.96 -9.76
C LEU A 336 -7.81 -9.45 -9.88
N VAL A 337 -6.67 -8.77 -9.79
CA VAL A 337 -6.58 -7.36 -10.16
C VAL A 337 -6.45 -7.29 -11.68
N GLU A 338 -7.24 -6.44 -12.33
CA GLU A 338 -7.22 -6.30 -13.77
C GLU A 338 -5.95 -5.57 -14.23
N THR A 339 -5.24 -6.16 -15.19
CA THR A 339 -3.96 -5.66 -15.70
C THR A 339 -3.83 -5.91 -17.20
N ASP A 340 -2.86 -5.27 -17.83
CA ASP A 340 -2.49 -5.58 -19.21
C ASP A 340 -1.69 -6.91 -19.31
N TYR A 341 -1.26 -7.25 -20.53
CA TYR A 341 -0.51 -8.48 -20.80
C TYR A 341 1.00 -8.32 -20.51
N ALA A 342 1.33 -8.09 -19.24
CA ALA A 342 2.68 -8.06 -18.70
C ALA A 342 2.76 -8.94 -17.43
N ASP A 343 3.98 -9.17 -16.94
CA ASP A 343 4.18 -9.84 -15.65
C ASP A 343 4.12 -8.80 -14.53
N TYR A 344 3.30 -9.07 -13.51
CA TYR A 344 3.15 -8.21 -12.34
C TYR A 344 3.49 -8.97 -11.06
N GLU A 345 4.40 -8.40 -10.27
CA GLU A 345 5.02 -9.09 -9.13
C GLU A 345 5.26 -8.13 -7.96
N ASP A 346 5.52 -8.71 -6.78
CA ASP A 346 5.83 -8.01 -5.53
C ASP A 346 4.83 -6.90 -5.18
N PRO A 347 3.55 -7.24 -4.94
CA PRO A 347 2.56 -6.25 -4.54
C PRO A 347 2.83 -5.72 -3.13
N SER A 348 2.57 -4.43 -2.94
CA SER A 348 2.53 -3.77 -1.64
C SER A 348 1.36 -2.80 -1.57
N TRP A 349 0.50 -2.98 -0.58
CA TRP A 349 -0.65 -2.13 -0.31
C TRP A 349 -0.24 -0.71 0.04
N ALA A 350 -0.90 0.24 -0.60
CA ALA A 350 -0.92 1.61 -0.13
C ALA A 350 -1.72 1.71 1.19
N PRO A 351 -1.41 2.71 2.05
CA PRO A 351 -2.04 2.83 3.37
C PRO A 351 -3.53 3.21 3.32
N ASP A 352 -4.07 3.53 2.14
CA ASP A 352 -5.49 3.79 1.93
C ASP A 352 -6.35 2.52 1.84
N GLY A 353 -5.72 1.34 1.74
CA GLY A 353 -6.41 0.05 1.59
C GLY A 353 -7.16 -0.11 0.26
N ARG A 354 -6.85 0.71 -0.74
CA ARG A 354 -7.44 0.68 -2.09
C ARG A 354 -6.40 0.38 -3.15
N HIS A 355 -5.23 1.00 -3.07
CA HIS A 355 -4.23 0.87 -4.12
C HIS A 355 -3.14 -0.15 -3.77
N ILE A 356 -2.56 -0.75 -4.80
CA ILE A 356 -1.44 -1.68 -4.69
C ILE A 356 -0.31 -1.16 -5.57
N VAL A 357 0.89 -1.04 -5.03
CA VAL A 357 2.11 -0.75 -5.78
C VAL A 357 2.80 -2.07 -6.09
N CYS A 358 3.24 -2.26 -7.33
CA CYS A 358 3.87 -3.51 -7.75
C CYS A 358 4.93 -3.29 -8.84
N SER A 359 5.78 -4.28 -9.03
CA SER A 359 6.66 -4.36 -10.19
C SER A 359 5.84 -4.80 -11.41
N ARG A 360 6.07 -4.16 -12.56
CA ARG A 360 5.56 -4.60 -13.86
C ARG A 360 6.75 -4.84 -14.79
N THR A 361 6.87 -6.06 -15.29
CA THR A 361 7.94 -6.49 -16.19
C THR A 361 7.40 -6.68 -17.59
N SER A 362 7.95 -5.94 -18.55
CA SER A 362 7.66 -6.08 -19.97
C SER A 362 8.94 -5.92 -20.76
N GLN A 363 9.14 -6.77 -21.78
CA GLN A 363 10.35 -6.76 -22.62
C GLN A 363 11.66 -6.74 -21.78
N TYR A 364 11.71 -7.54 -20.71
CA TYR A 364 12.87 -7.65 -19.79
C TYR A 364 13.26 -6.34 -19.07
N ARG A 365 12.30 -5.43 -18.90
CA ARG A 365 12.45 -4.21 -18.10
C ARG A 365 11.36 -4.16 -17.05
N SER A 366 11.76 -3.97 -15.79
CA SER A 366 10.82 -3.79 -14.68
C SER A 366 10.66 -2.32 -14.33
N SER A 367 9.41 -1.93 -14.11
CA SER A 367 8.98 -0.58 -13.72
C SER A 367 8.01 -0.68 -12.55
N ILE A 368 7.79 0.42 -11.82
CA ILE A 368 6.87 0.43 -10.69
C ILE A 368 5.53 1.02 -11.10
N TYR A 369 4.46 0.27 -10.84
CA TYR A 369 3.09 0.63 -11.19
C TYR A 369 2.22 0.72 -9.95
N LEU A 370 1.24 1.61 -10.01
CA LEU A 370 0.10 1.69 -9.10
C LEU A 370 -1.09 1.01 -9.75
N LEU A 371 -1.69 0.04 -9.07
CA LEU A 371 -2.94 -0.60 -9.41
C LEU A 371 -4.05 -0.06 -8.52
N ASP A 372 -5.26 0.09 -9.07
CA ASP A 372 -6.47 0.38 -8.31
C ASP A 372 -7.36 -0.86 -8.27
N THR A 373 -7.85 -1.20 -7.09
CA THR A 373 -8.73 -2.36 -6.88
C THR A 373 -10.19 -2.10 -7.22
N LEU A 374 -10.57 -0.84 -7.51
CA LEU A 374 -11.96 -0.44 -7.74
C LEU A 374 -12.36 -0.14 -9.18
N LYS A 375 -11.43 -0.05 -10.16
CA LYS A 375 -11.59 0.01 -11.64
C LYS A 375 -10.78 1.10 -12.37
N ASP A 376 -9.95 1.91 -11.70
CA ASP A 376 -9.14 2.89 -12.42
C ASP A 376 -8.01 2.26 -13.26
N SER A 377 -7.56 3.06 -14.23
CA SER A 377 -6.24 2.97 -14.89
C SER A 377 -5.12 2.57 -13.94
N HIS A 378 -4.40 1.48 -14.18
CA HIS A 378 -3.06 1.33 -13.63
C HIS A 378 -2.18 2.48 -14.15
N VAL A 379 -1.30 2.99 -13.28
CA VAL A 379 -0.45 4.16 -13.56
C VAL A 379 1.00 3.77 -13.34
N ALA A 380 1.87 4.08 -14.31
CA ALA A 380 3.30 3.99 -14.10
C ALA A 380 3.75 5.08 -13.11
N LEU A 381 4.27 4.69 -11.95
CA LEU A 381 4.84 5.61 -10.96
C LEU A 381 6.32 5.87 -11.24
N ILE A 382 7.05 4.83 -11.65
CA ILE A 382 8.45 4.91 -12.04
C ILE A 382 8.62 4.11 -13.32
N SER A 383 8.89 4.84 -14.40
CA SER A 383 9.23 4.33 -15.72
C SER A 383 10.55 4.95 -16.20
N GLY A 384 11.21 4.31 -17.17
CA GLY A 384 12.44 4.82 -17.77
C GLY A 384 13.65 3.90 -17.56
N SER A 385 14.84 4.48 -17.45
CA SER A 385 16.10 3.74 -17.38
C SER A 385 16.28 3.00 -16.05
N GLY A 386 16.84 1.79 -16.14
CA GLY A 386 17.10 0.90 -15.01
C GLY A 386 16.03 -0.15 -14.79
N ASP A 387 16.26 -1.02 -13.80
CA ASP A 387 15.41 -2.16 -13.48
C ASP A 387 14.94 -2.04 -12.02
N TRP A 388 13.67 -1.68 -11.86
CA TRP A 388 13.05 -1.32 -10.59
C TRP A 388 12.09 -2.41 -10.15
N VAL A 389 12.33 -2.99 -8.97
CA VAL A 389 11.55 -4.13 -8.46
C VAL A 389 11.29 -4.04 -6.96
N SER A 390 10.46 -4.97 -6.48
CA SER A 390 10.16 -5.22 -5.06
C SER A 390 9.80 -3.95 -4.28
N PRO A 391 8.74 -3.22 -4.71
CA PRO A 391 8.29 -2.04 -3.99
C PRO A 391 7.69 -2.40 -2.63
N ALA A 392 7.93 -1.55 -1.64
CA ALA A 392 7.24 -1.56 -0.36
C ALA A 392 6.72 -0.15 -0.07
N CYS A 393 5.41 -0.04 0.11
CA CYS A 393 4.75 1.21 0.48
C CYS A 393 4.81 1.41 2.00
N SER A 394 5.04 2.66 2.43
CA SER A 394 5.02 2.98 3.85
C SER A 394 3.59 2.88 4.40
N PRO A 395 3.40 2.33 5.61
CA PRO A 395 2.09 2.24 6.26
C PRO A 395 1.52 3.62 6.58
#